data_AF-U9UMW3-F1
#
_entry.id   AF-U9UMW3-F1
#
_cell.length_a   1.000
_cell.length_b   1.000
_cell.length_c   1.000
_cell.angle_alpha   90.00
_cell.angle_beta   90.00
_cell.angle_gamma   90.00
#
_symmetry.space_group_name_H-M   'P 1'
#
loop_
_entity.id
_entity.type
_entity.pdbx_description
1 polymer ?
#
loop_
_entity_poly.entity_id
_entity_poly.type
_entity_poly.pdbx_seq_one_letter_code
_entity_poly.pdbx_strand_id
1 'polypeptide(L)'
;MGRKSMRDINPPSFPDAFDIMIRNTQQLKLLQHCTEHIRCDLLYNEIIDLLCNHKVGWKGEFVTHVANALWYIDPYLKLLQSRSCHMPSFFKELAIYASDNTDRNTYNLAYYTSHHKKEPISHQKLNLLIESLELSIGQSWVNNSEWNNTIPAIISLIEIM
;
A
#
# COMPACT_ATOMS: atom_id res chain seq x y z
N MET A 1 -3.85 -34.99 -56.55
CA MET A 1 -2.54 -34.65 -55.92
C MET A 1 -2.25 -33.19 -56.23
N GLY A 2 -2.17 -32.20 -55.33
CA GLY A 2 -1.95 -32.16 -53.90
C GLY A 2 -0.94 -31.03 -53.63
N ARG A 3 -1.35 -29.76 -53.77
CA ARG A 3 -0.50 -28.60 -53.44
C ARG A 3 -0.40 -28.50 -51.92
N LYS A 4 0.78 -28.73 -51.35
CA LYS A 4 1.06 -28.43 -49.93
C LYS A 4 1.29 -26.93 -49.80
N SER A 5 0.32 -26.26 -49.16
CA SER A 5 0.43 -24.89 -48.68
C SER A 5 1.51 -24.80 -47.60
N MET A 6 2.52 -23.96 -47.81
CA MET A 6 3.49 -23.62 -46.77
C MET A 6 2.77 -22.78 -45.72
N ARG A 7 2.85 -23.23 -44.47
CA ARG A 7 2.27 -22.56 -43.31
C ARG A 7 2.91 -21.18 -43.15
N ASP A 8 2.09 -20.13 -43.15
CA ASP A 8 2.44 -18.81 -42.63
C ASP A 8 2.76 -18.95 -41.14
N ILE A 9 4.05 -18.96 -40.82
CA ILE A 9 4.53 -18.82 -39.45
C ILE A 9 4.66 -17.30 -39.23
N ASN A 10 3.66 -16.69 -38.60
CA ASN A 10 3.84 -15.35 -38.05
C ASN A 10 4.99 -15.41 -37.04
N PRO A 11 6.04 -14.57 -37.16
CA PRO A 11 7.08 -14.54 -36.15
C PRO A 11 6.47 -14.11 -34.81
N PRO A 12 6.98 -14.62 -33.67
CA PRO A 12 6.52 -14.17 -32.37
C PRO A 12 6.75 -12.66 -32.30
N SER A 13 5.69 -11.88 -32.00
CA SER A 13 5.84 -10.45 -31.81
C SER A 13 6.68 -10.25 -30.55
N PHE A 14 7.96 -9.98 -30.72
CA PHE A 14 8.81 -9.54 -29.62
C PHE A 14 8.28 -8.19 -29.15
N PRO A 15 8.13 -7.98 -27.83
CA PRO A 15 7.76 -6.66 -27.32
C PRO A 15 8.79 -5.65 -27.80
N ASP A 16 8.33 -4.50 -28.29
CA ASP A 16 9.21 -3.44 -28.76
C ASP A 16 10.18 -3.05 -27.64
N ALA A 17 11.43 -2.73 -27.97
CA ALA A 17 12.41 -2.29 -26.98
C ALA A 17 11.89 -1.07 -26.19
N PHE A 18 11.03 -0.25 -26.82
CA PHE A 18 10.30 0.82 -26.16
C PHE A 18 9.21 0.32 -25.20
N ASP A 19 8.48 -0.75 -25.51
CA ASP A 19 7.52 -1.37 -24.57
C ASP A 19 8.24 -1.99 -23.37
N ILE A 20 9.43 -2.56 -23.58
CA ILE A 20 10.29 -3.07 -22.52
C ILE A 20 10.83 -1.90 -21.69
N MET A 21 11.27 -0.82 -22.32
CA MET A 21 11.76 0.37 -21.64
C MET A 21 10.65 1.10 -20.88
N ILE A 22 9.44 1.19 -21.42
CA ILE A 22 8.26 1.77 -20.76
C ILE A 22 7.83 0.88 -19.59
N ARG A 23 7.81 -0.44 -19.76
CA ARG A 23 7.58 -1.36 -18.64
C ARG A 23 8.66 -1.27 -17.57
N ASN A 24 9.94 -1.15 -17.95
CA ASN A 24 11.06 -1.02 -17.01
C ASN A 24 11.16 0.36 -16.35
N THR A 25 10.63 1.41 -16.97
CA THR A 25 10.54 2.76 -16.36
C THR A 25 9.31 2.91 -15.48
N GLN A 26 8.24 2.18 -15.78
CA GLN A 26 7.07 2.02 -14.90
C GLN A 26 7.38 1.07 -13.73
N GLN A 27 8.19 0.04 -13.95
CA GLN A 27 8.82 -0.78 -12.91
C GLN A 27 9.96 0.01 -12.26
N LEU A 28 9.58 0.82 -11.29
CA LEU A 28 10.38 1.00 -10.07
C LEU A 28 11.69 1.79 -10.25
N LYS A 29 11.62 3.09 -9.92
CA LYS A 29 12.50 3.53 -8.84
C LYS A 29 12.16 2.64 -7.65
N LEU A 30 12.87 1.53 -7.49
CA LEU A 30 12.81 0.70 -6.29
C LEU A 30 13.01 1.67 -5.14
N LEU A 31 11.94 1.98 -4.40
CA LEU A 31 12.15 2.63 -3.12
C LEU A 31 12.91 1.62 -2.30
N GLN A 32 14.14 2.00 -1.99
CA GLN A 32 14.98 1.24 -1.12
C GLN A 32 14.25 1.17 0.20
N HIS A 33 14.15 -0.05 0.74
CA HIS A 33 13.70 -0.24 2.10
C HIS A 33 14.45 0.76 2.98
N CYS A 34 13.73 1.47 3.85
CA CYS A 34 14.38 2.29 4.85
C CYS A 34 15.34 1.40 5.64
N THR A 35 16.61 1.81 5.69
CA THR A 35 17.69 1.05 6.36
C THR A 35 17.77 1.35 7.85
N GLU A 36 17.02 2.36 8.32
CA GLU A 36 16.86 2.67 9.73
C GLU A 36 15.85 1.71 10.38
N HIS A 37 16.19 1.23 11.58
CA HIS A 37 15.41 0.21 12.29
C HIS A 37 14.39 0.83 13.26
N ILE A 38 13.68 1.88 12.85
CA ILE A 38 12.56 2.42 13.65
C ILE A 38 11.27 1.72 13.21
N ARG A 39 10.31 1.52 14.12
CA ARG A 39 9.06 0.78 13.81
C ARG A 39 8.24 1.42 12.68
N CYS A 40 8.39 2.71 12.44
CA CYS A 40 7.76 3.40 11.32
C CYS A 40 8.38 2.96 9.98
N ASP A 41 9.70 2.79 9.93
CA ASP A 41 10.41 2.25 8.78
C ASP A 41 10.05 0.79 8.52
N LEU A 42 9.83 0.00 9.58
CA LEU A 42 9.30 -1.36 9.45
C LEU A 42 7.92 -1.38 8.79
N LEU A 43 6.99 -0.55 9.27
CA LEU A 43 5.66 -0.39 8.66
C LEU A 43 5.78 0.00 7.19
N TYR A 44 6.63 0.98 6.89
CA TYR A 44 6.87 1.45 5.53
C TYR A 44 7.35 0.31 4.61
N ASN A 45 8.36 -0.44 5.05
CA ASN A 45 8.92 -1.57 4.31
C ASN A 45 7.89 -2.69 4.13
N GLU A 46 7.10 -3.01 5.15
CA GLU A 46 6.06 -4.03 5.05
C GLU A 46 4.93 -3.63 4.10
N ILE A 47 4.60 -2.34 3.98
CA ILE A 47 3.66 -1.86 2.95
C ILE A 47 4.24 -2.05 1.56
N ILE A 48 5.55 -1.82 1.36
CA ILE A 48 6.22 -2.11 0.09
C ILE A 48 6.08 -3.60 -0.24
N ASP A 49 6.42 -4.47 0.72
CA ASP A 49 6.32 -5.93 0.54
C ASP A 49 4.88 -6.37 0.23
N LEU A 50 3.89 -5.79 0.92
CA LEU A 50 2.47 -6.05 0.66
C LEU A 50 2.08 -5.67 -0.77
N LEU A 51 2.47 -4.49 -1.24
CA LEU A 51 2.19 -4.05 -2.61
C LEU A 51 2.91 -4.91 -3.66
N CYS A 52 4.16 -5.33 -3.39
CA CYS A 52 4.91 -6.29 -4.21
C CYS A 52 4.15 -7.61 -4.37
N ASN A 53 3.66 -8.16 -3.25
CA ASN A 53 2.98 -9.45 -3.22
C ASN A 53 1.68 -9.43 -4.02
N HIS A 54 1.00 -8.29 -4.04
CA HIS A 54 -0.20 -8.06 -4.87
C HIS A 54 0.12 -7.63 -6.31
N LYS A 55 1.40 -7.62 -6.70
CA LYS A 55 1.92 -7.27 -8.05
C LYS A 55 1.49 -5.87 -8.51
N VAL A 56 1.40 -4.95 -7.56
CA VAL A 56 1.01 -3.58 -7.82
C VAL A 56 2.27 -2.73 -7.86
N GLY A 57 2.52 -1.99 -8.95
CA GLY A 57 3.65 -1.04 -8.98
C GLY A 57 3.31 0.23 -8.19
N TRP A 58 4.18 0.72 -7.31
CA TRP A 58 3.90 1.87 -6.44
C TRP A 58 4.75 3.12 -6.74
N LYS A 59 4.28 4.28 -6.28
CA LYS A 59 5.10 5.50 -6.13
C LYS A 59 5.49 5.70 -4.67
N GLY A 60 6.67 6.27 -4.43
CA GLY A 60 7.20 6.46 -3.07
C GLY A 60 6.34 7.32 -2.17
N GLU A 61 5.76 8.39 -2.73
CA GLU A 61 4.85 9.26 -2.00
C GLU A 61 3.58 8.52 -1.55
N PHE A 62 3.06 7.59 -2.36
CA PHE A 62 1.89 6.80 -1.98
C PHE A 62 2.15 5.92 -0.76
N VAL A 63 3.27 5.19 -0.76
CA VAL A 63 3.66 4.34 0.39
C VAL A 63 3.80 5.19 1.66
N THR A 64 4.40 6.38 1.54
CA THR A 64 4.53 7.31 2.65
C THR A 64 3.18 7.77 3.19
N HIS A 65 2.22 8.10 2.31
CA HIS A 65 0.87 8.50 2.74
C HIS A 65 0.14 7.37 3.47
N VAL A 66 0.22 6.14 2.96
CA VAL A 66 -0.37 4.96 3.61
C VAL A 66 0.30 4.68 4.97
N ALA A 67 1.64 4.72 5.02
CA ALA A 67 2.39 4.52 6.25
C ALA A 67 2.03 5.56 7.31
N ASN A 68 1.95 6.83 6.94
CA ASN A 68 1.57 7.92 7.85
C ASN A 68 0.14 7.75 8.37
N ALA A 69 -0.81 7.38 7.50
CA ALA A 69 -2.19 7.13 7.89
C ALA A 69 -2.29 5.98 8.89
N LEU A 70 -1.72 4.82 8.55
CA LEU A 70 -1.71 3.64 9.41
C LEU A 70 -1.00 3.94 10.75
N TRP A 71 0.19 4.54 10.72
CA TRP A 71 0.95 4.89 11.92
C TRP A 71 0.16 5.79 12.88
N TYR A 72 -0.64 6.71 12.34
CA TYR A 72 -1.42 7.64 13.13
C TYR A 72 -2.66 7.01 13.76
N ILE A 73 -3.38 6.16 13.04
CA ILE A 73 -4.58 5.49 13.56
C ILE A 73 -4.28 4.23 14.38
N ASP A 74 -3.07 3.68 14.25
CA ASP A 74 -2.65 2.43 14.89
C ASP A 74 -2.92 2.38 16.41
N PRO A 75 -2.64 3.44 17.20
CA PRO A 75 -2.99 3.45 18.63
C PRO A 75 -4.50 3.47 18.94
N TYR A 76 -5.33 3.75 17.93
CA TYR A 76 -6.77 3.96 18.03
C TYR A 76 -7.59 2.82 17.42
N LEU A 77 -6.97 1.77 16.90
CA LEU A 77 -7.69 0.70 16.20
C LEU A 77 -8.78 0.04 17.05
N LYS A 78 -8.55 -0.17 18.35
CA LYS A 78 -9.57 -0.67 19.28
C LYS A 78 -10.75 0.30 19.43
N LEU A 79 -10.48 1.61 19.46
CA LEU A 79 -11.53 2.64 19.52
C LEU A 79 -12.34 2.66 18.23
N LEU A 80 -11.67 2.61 17.07
CA LEU A 80 -12.33 2.55 15.76
C LEU A 80 -13.21 1.29 15.64
N GLN A 81 -12.67 0.13 16.02
CA GLN A 81 -13.42 -1.13 16.01
C GLN A 81 -14.67 -1.09 16.90
N SER A 82 -14.60 -0.43 18.07
CA SER A 82 -15.77 -0.25 18.95
C SER A 82 -16.90 0.58 18.32
N ARG A 83 -16.58 1.35 17.27
CA ARG A 83 -17.52 2.16 16.48
C ARG A 83 -17.89 1.51 15.15
N SER A 84 -17.61 0.21 15.01
CA SER A 84 -17.82 -0.56 13.77
C SER A 84 -16.94 -0.11 12.59
N CYS A 85 -15.88 0.66 12.86
CA CYS A 85 -14.87 1.04 11.87
C CYS A 85 -13.76 0.00 11.88
N HIS A 86 -13.81 -0.96 10.95
CA HIS A 86 -12.89 -2.09 10.91
C HIS A 86 -11.73 -1.86 9.94
N MET A 87 -10.52 -2.21 10.36
CA MET A 87 -9.34 -2.23 9.48
C MET A 87 -9.64 -3.04 8.19
N PRO A 88 -9.36 -2.49 6.99
CA PRO A 88 -9.54 -3.22 5.73
C PRO A 88 -8.71 -4.50 5.71
N SER A 89 -9.25 -5.58 5.14
CA SER A 89 -8.61 -6.91 5.13
C SER A 89 -7.21 -6.91 4.51
N PHE A 90 -7.02 -6.10 3.46
CA PHE A 90 -5.73 -5.92 2.79
C PHE A 90 -4.61 -5.55 3.78
N PHE A 91 -4.89 -4.61 4.70
CA PHE A 91 -3.91 -4.19 5.69
C PHE A 91 -3.73 -5.18 6.82
N LYS A 92 -4.66 -6.11 7.05
CA LYS A 92 -4.50 -7.17 8.05
C LYS A 92 -3.43 -8.20 7.66
N GLU A 93 -2.95 -8.18 6.41
CA GLU A 93 -1.82 -9.00 5.95
C GLU A 93 -0.47 -8.48 6.49
N LEU A 94 -0.41 -7.24 6.98
CA LEU A 94 0.78 -6.67 7.63
C LEU A 94 1.12 -7.46 8.90
N ALA A 95 2.41 -7.73 9.15
CA ALA A 95 2.85 -8.74 10.12
C ALA A 95 2.36 -8.45 11.54
N ILE A 96 2.34 -7.18 11.94
CA ILE A 96 1.84 -6.76 13.24
C ILE A 96 0.32 -6.97 13.35
N TYR A 97 -0.44 -6.67 12.31
CA TYR A 97 -1.91 -6.81 12.33
C TYR A 97 -2.39 -8.25 12.12
N ALA A 98 -1.59 -9.09 11.47
CA ALA A 98 -1.87 -10.52 11.27
C ALA A 98 -1.67 -11.37 12.54
N SER A 99 -0.96 -10.84 13.53
CA SER A 99 -0.69 -11.54 14.79
C SER A 99 -1.95 -11.69 15.65
N ASP A 100 -2.14 -12.84 16.29
CA ASP A 100 -3.27 -13.08 17.21
C ASP A 100 -3.16 -12.30 18.54
N ASN A 101 -2.01 -11.66 18.80
CA ASN A 101 -1.73 -11.01 20.08
C ASN A 101 -2.22 -9.54 20.13
N THR A 102 -3.53 -9.38 20.24
CA THR A 102 -4.28 -8.11 20.09
C THR A 102 -3.93 -7.01 21.10
N ASP A 103 -3.23 -7.32 22.20
CA ASP A 103 -2.87 -6.34 23.23
C ASP A 103 -1.54 -5.62 22.99
N ARG A 104 -0.73 -6.08 22.03
CA ARG A 104 0.59 -5.48 21.72
C ARG A 104 0.89 -5.30 20.23
N ASN A 105 -0.07 -5.60 19.37
CA ASN A 105 0.08 -5.47 17.93
C ASN A 105 -0.10 -4.04 17.45
N THR A 106 0.91 -3.22 17.68
CA THR A 106 0.98 -1.83 17.21
C THR A 106 2.39 -1.56 16.67
N TYR A 107 2.46 -0.92 15.51
CA TYR A 107 3.70 -0.34 15.00
C TYR A 107 4.13 0.85 15.86
N ASN A 108 3.18 1.71 16.24
CA ASN A 108 3.40 2.90 17.06
C ASN A 108 3.45 2.58 18.57
N LEU A 109 4.37 1.69 18.95
CA LEU A 109 4.59 1.30 20.35
C LEU A 109 4.95 2.51 21.23
N ALA A 110 5.65 3.49 20.66
CA ALA A 110 6.05 4.72 21.36
C ALA A 110 4.83 5.48 21.92
N TYR A 111 3.67 5.43 21.27
CA TYR A 111 2.44 6.02 21.79
C TYR A 111 2.06 5.45 23.18
N TYR A 112 2.35 4.17 23.44
CA TYR A 112 2.03 3.52 24.70
C TYR A 112 3.15 3.60 25.73
N THR A 113 4.40 3.54 25.29
CA THR A 113 5.57 3.46 26.20
C THR A 113 6.19 4.82 26.52
N SER A 114 5.91 5.86 25.74
CA SER A 114 6.47 7.19 25.96
C SER A 114 5.84 7.87 27.19
N HIS A 115 6.67 8.60 27.93
CA HIS A 115 6.24 9.47 29.04
C HIS A 115 5.74 10.84 28.55
N HIS A 116 5.85 11.15 27.26
CA HIS A 116 5.32 12.38 26.69
C HIS A 116 3.80 12.33 26.53
N LYS A 117 3.19 13.52 26.51
CA LYS A 117 1.75 13.66 26.29
C LYS A 117 1.37 12.99 24.96
N LYS A 118 0.47 12.01 25.05
CA LYS A 118 -0.09 11.32 23.89
C LYS A 118 -0.91 12.32 23.08
N GLU A 119 -0.59 12.45 21.80
CA GLU A 119 -1.37 13.29 20.88
C GLU A 119 -2.74 12.61 20.68
N PRO A 120 -3.86 13.22 21.11
CA PRO A 120 -5.18 12.64 20.91
C PRO A 120 -5.54 12.62 19.42
N ILE A 121 -6.43 11.70 19.04
CA ILE A 121 -6.99 11.70 17.69
C ILE A 121 -7.69 13.03 17.42
N SER A 122 -7.37 13.66 16.30
CA SER A 122 -7.90 14.97 15.90
C SER A 122 -8.45 14.94 14.48
N HIS A 123 -9.61 15.56 14.28
CA HIS A 123 -10.24 15.68 12.96
C HIS A 123 -9.34 16.40 11.95
N GLN A 124 -8.63 17.46 12.38
CA GLN A 124 -7.75 18.21 11.49
C GLN A 124 -6.64 17.31 10.90
N LYS A 125 -6.00 16.48 11.73
CA LYS A 125 -4.93 15.60 11.26
C LYS A 125 -5.45 14.42 10.45
N LEU A 126 -6.62 13.88 10.81
CA LEU A 126 -7.30 12.86 10.00
C LEU A 126 -7.60 13.40 8.60
N ASN A 127 -8.19 14.60 8.50
CA ASN A 127 -8.50 15.23 7.21
C ASN A 127 -7.25 15.41 6.34
N LEU A 128 -6.14 15.88 6.91
CA LEU A 128 -4.87 16.03 6.15
C LEU A 128 -4.36 14.69 5.59
N LEU A 129 -4.51 13.62 6.36
CA LEU A 129 -4.11 12.28 5.92
C LEU A 129 -5.08 11.73 4.86
N ILE A 130 -6.39 11.95 5.02
CA ILE A 130 -7.42 11.60 4.05
C ILE A 130 -7.15 12.31 2.72
N GLU A 131 -6.97 13.64 2.74
CA GLU A 131 -6.67 14.43 1.55
C GLU A 131 -5.42 13.92 0.83
N SER A 132 -4.37 13.56 1.57
CA SER A 132 -3.13 13.01 1.00
C SER A 132 -3.36 11.65 0.31
N LEU A 133 -4.21 10.79 0.89
CA LEU A 133 -4.59 9.50 0.30
C LEU A 133 -5.48 9.69 -0.94
N GLU A 134 -6.50 10.55 -0.86
CA GLU A 134 -7.40 10.89 -1.97
C GLU A 134 -6.62 11.44 -3.17
N LEU A 135 -5.68 12.36 -2.94
CA LEU A 135 -4.79 12.90 -3.96
C LEU A 135 -3.93 11.81 -4.62
N SER A 136 -3.55 10.79 -3.86
CA SER A 136 -2.73 9.68 -4.36
C SER A 136 -3.53 8.72 -5.22
N ILE A 137 -4.74 8.36 -4.79
CA ILE A 137 -5.62 7.46 -5.56
C ILE A 137 -6.27 8.15 -6.77
N GLY A 138 -6.31 9.48 -6.81
CA GLY A 138 -6.74 10.27 -7.98
C GLY A 138 -5.72 10.32 -9.11
N GLN A 139 -4.53 9.74 -8.95
CA GLN A 139 -3.46 9.78 -9.95
C GLN A 139 -3.69 8.78 -11.09
N SER A 140 -3.18 9.10 -12.28
CA SER A 140 -3.43 8.33 -13.51
C SER A 140 -2.89 6.88 -13.51
N TRP A 141 -1.93 6.55 -12.64
CA TRP A 141 -1.36 5.20 -12.52
C TRP A 141 -2.29 4.20 -11.82
N VAL A 142 -3.35 4.68 -11.16
CA VAL A 142 -4.32 3.90 -10.39
C VAL A 142 -5.29 3.12 -11.29
N ASN A 143 -5.41 3.49 -12.57
CA ASN A 143 -6.35 2.87 -13.51
C ASN A 143 -5.88 1.51 -14.08
N ASN A 144 -4.75 0.96 -13.60
CA ASN A 144 -4.31 -0.36 -14.01
C ASN A 144 -5.06 -1.45 -13.22
N SER A 145 -5.45 -2.54 -13.90
CA SER A 145 -6.15 -3.69 -13.30
C SER A 145 -5.44 -4.32 -12.08
N GLU A 146 -4.12 -4.11 -11.95
CA GLU A 146 -3.30 -4.53 -10.80
C GLU A 146 -3.78 -3.87 -9.49
N TRP A 147 -4.39 -2.69 -9.54
CA TRP A 147 -4.85 -1.93 -8.38
C TRP A 147 -6.23 -2.33 -7.86
N ASN A 148 -6.93 -3.25 -8.52
CA ASN A 148 -8.35 -3.58 -8.26
C ASN A 148 -8.63 -4.04 -6.82
N ASN A 149 -7.66 -4.66 -6.14
CA ASN A 149 -7.81 -5.08 -4.74
C ASN A 149 -7.28 -4.03 -3.75
N THR A 150 -6.30 -3.22 -4.17
CA THR A 150 -5.64 -2.25 -3.28
C THR A 150 -6.47 -0.98 -3.14
N ILE A 151 -7.06 -0.46 -4.23
CA ILE A 151 -7.82 0.80 -4.19
C ILE A 151 -9.07 0.73 -3.32
N PRO A 152 -9.91 -0.32 -3.41
CA PRO A 152 -11.02 -0.47 -2.47
C PRO A 152 -10.52 -0.51 -1.02
N ALA A 153 -9.37 -1.11 -0.74
CA ALA A 153 -8.80 -1.11 0.60
C ALA A 153 -8.33 0.28 1.05
N ILE A 154 -7.77 1.11 0.16
CA ILE A 154 -7.43 2.50 0.47
C ILE A 154 -8.69 3.31 0.75
N ILE A 155 -9.74 3.14 -0.07
CA ILE A 155 -11.03 3.81 0.15
C ILE A 155 -11.61 3.40 1.50
N SER A 156 -11.63 2.10 1.83
CA SER A 156 -12.07 1.64 3.15
C SER A 156 -11.18 2.14 4.29
N LEU A 157 -9.89 2.36 4.06
CA LEU A 157 -9.02 3.00 5.04
C LEU A 157 -9.41 4.46 5.27
N ILE A 158 -9.71 5.21 4.20
CA ILE A 158 -10.22 6.59 4.28
C ILE A 158 -11.54 6.63 5.05
N GLU A 159 -12.46 5.69 4.79
CA GLU A 159 -13.79 5.65 5.42
C GLU A 159 -13.77 5.38 6.94
N ILE A 160 -12.72 4.73 7.46
CA ILE A 160 -12.58 4.47 8.90
C ILE A 160 -11.81 5.57 9.65
N MET A 161 -11.24 6.52 8.93
CA MET A 161 -10.51 7.67 9.47
C MET A 161 -11.45 8.83 9.76
#